data_AF-A0A7W0W6H5-F1
#
_entry.id   AF-A0A7W0W6H5-F1
#
_cell.length_a   1.000
_cell.length_b   1.000
_cell.length_c   1.000
_cell.angle_alpha   90.00
_cell.angle_beta   90.00
_cell.angle_gamma   90.00
#
_symmetry.space_group_name_H-M   'P 1'
#
loop_
_entity.id
_entity.type
_entity.pdbx_description
1 polymer ?
#
loop_
_entity_poly.entity_id
_entity_poly.type
_entity_poly.pdbx_seq_one_letter_code
_entity_poly.pdbx_strand_id
1 'polypeptide(L)'
;VLSGDFVRTARAKGLKERVVVVRHALRNALIPIITVLGLDFGYYLTGSILTETIFSWPGIGRYVVNAITRRDLPAIQGSVLFLSVVFVLVNLITDLAYAKADPRVAYS
;
A
#
# COMPACT_ATOMS: atom_id res chain seq x y z
N VAL A 1 11.38 15.92 3.54
CA VAL A 1 11.76 15.73 2.11
C VAL A 1 11.98 17.06 1.38
N LEU A 2 11.15 18.09 1.56
CA LEU A 2 11.32 19.40 0.88
C LEU A 2 12.41 20.32 1.48
N SER A 3 12.84 20.05 2.72
CA SER A 3 13.85 20.87 3.44
C SER A 3 15.25 20.24 3.46
N GLY A 4 15.50 19.17 2.68
CA GLY A 4 16.81 18.52 2.66
C GLY A 4 17.84 19.34 1.87
N ASP A 5 19.11 19.32 2.32
CA ASP A 5 20.22 20.07 1.71
C ASP A 5 20.37 19.83 0.20
N PHE A 6 19.94 18.67 -0.31
CA PHE A 6 19.90 18.32 -1.73
C PHE A 6 19.02 19.27 -2.57
N VAL A 7 17.93 19.79 -2.01
CA VAL A 7 17.04 20.76 -2.67
C VAL A 7 17.72 22.13 -2.77
N ARG A 8 18.47 22.52 -1.72
CA ARG A 8 19.28 23.74 -1.71
C ARG A 8 20.41 23.69 -2.74
N THR A 9 21.10 22.56 -2.86
CA THR A 9 22.17 22.37 -3.84
C THR A 9 21.63 22.32 -5.28
N ALA A 10 20.46 21.70 -5.51
CA ALA A 10 19.82 21.68 -6.83
C ALA A 10 19.34 23.08 -7.27
N ARG A 11 18.85 23.89 -6.31
CA ARG A 11 18.48 25.29 -6.55
C ARG A 11 19.71 26.16 -6.83
N ALA A 12 20.82 25.92 -6.15
CA ALA A 12 22.11 26.59 -6.41
C ALA A 12 22.71 26.25 -7.79
N LYS A 13 22.36 25.10 -8.37
CA LYS A 13 22.75 24.69 -9.75
C LYS A 13 21.85 25.26 -10.86
N GLY A 14 20.85 26.09 -10.54
CA GLY A 14 19.98 26.74 -11.55
C GLY A 14 18.88 25.85 -12.15
N LEU A 15 18.59 24.69 -11.55
CA LEU A 15 17.53 23.80 -12.02
C LEU A 15 16.14 24.36 -11.72
N LYS A 16 15.23 24.34 -12.71
CA LYS A 16 13.83 24.74 -12.55
C LYS A 16 13.17 23.95 -11.42
N GLU A 17 12.46 24.66 -10.55
CA GLU A 17 11.87 24.13 -9.30
C GLU A 17 10.94 22.94 -9.54
N ARG A 18 10.20 22.92 -10.66
CA ARG A 18 9.39 21.77 -11.08
C ARG A 18 10.21 20.48 -11.28
N VAL A 19 11.45 20.57 -11.77
CA VAL A 19 12.32 19.40 -11.97
C VAL A 19 12.86 18.89 -10.64
N VAL A 20 13.13 19.79 -9.69
CA VAL A 20 13.58 19.42 -8.33
C VAL A 20 12.44 18.72 -7.58
N VAL A 21 11.23 19.28 -7.62
CA VAL A 21 10.07 18.68 -6.95
C VAL A 21 9.68 17.34 -7.57
N VAL A 22 9.52 17.27 -8.90
CA VAL A 22 9.05 16.03 -9.56
C VAL A 22 10.11 14.94 -9.54
N ARG A 23 11.39 15.25 -9.80
CA ARG A 23 12.43 14.23 -9.95
C ARG A 23 13.12 13.86 -8.64
N HIS A 24 13.25 14.78 -7.69
CA HIS A 24 14.02 14.56 -6.44
C HIS A 24 13.12 14.47 -5.20
N ALA A 25 12.14 15.35 -5.05
CA ALA A 25 11.27 15.31 -3.86
C ALA A 25 10.19 14.21 -3.97
N LEU A 26 9.53 14.09 -5.13
CA LEU A 26 8.48 13.09 -5.36
C LEU A 26 9.02 11.66 -5.29
N ARG A 27 10.16 11.40 -5.95
CA ARG A 27 10.80 10.07 -5.94
C ARG A 27 11.23 9.62 -4.53
N ASN A 28 11.75 10.53 -3.72
CA ASN A 28 12.13 10.25 -2.33
C ASN A 28 10.93 10.21 -1.37
N ALA A 29 9.83 10.89 -1.68
CA ALA A 29 8.60 10.83 -0.90
C ALA A 29 7.75 9.59 -1.21
N LEU A 30 7.89 8.99 -2.40
CA LEU A 30 7.17 7.77 -2.79
C LEU A 30 7.54 6.57 -1.93
N ILE A 31 8.78 6.50 -1.42
CA ILE A 31 9.27 5.44 -0.53
C ILE A 31 8.36 5.26 0.70
N PRO A 32 8.19 6.27 1.58
CA PRO A 32 7.31 6.13 2.74
C PRO A 32 5.83 6.06 2.37
N ILE A 33 5.40 6.68 1.26
CA ILE A 33 4.00 6.64 0.82
C ILE A 33 3.58 5.21 0.45
N ILE A 34 4.42 4.49 -0.29
CA ILE A 34 4.15 3.11 -0.71
C ILE A 34 4.04 2.18 0.52
N THR A 35 4.92 2.35 1.51
CA THR A 35 4.85 1.58 2.76
C THR A 35 3.59 1.87 3.57
N VAL A 36 3.19 3.14 3.69
CA VAL A 36 1.96 3.53 4.39
C VAL A 36 0.73 2.97 3.67
N LEU A 37 0.69 3.02 2.33
CA LEU A 37 -0.41 2.45 1.56
C LEU A 37 -0.56 0.94 1.76
N GLY A 38 0.54 0.20 1.89
CA GLY A 38 0.52 -1.24 2.20
C GLY A 38 -0.05 -1.54 3.59
N LEU A 39 0.30 -0.73 4.59
CA LEU A 39 -0.26 -0.82 5.95
C LEU A 39 -1.74 -0.44 5.98
N ASP A 40 -2.13 0.64 5.30
CA ASP A 40 -3.50 1.12 5.21
C ASP A 40 -4.41 0.11 4.50
N PHE A 41 -3.89 -0.70 3.58
CA PHE A 41 -4.66 -1.76 2.93
C PHE A 41 -5.23 -2.77 3.93
N GLY A 42 -4.47 -3.12 4.98
CA GLY A 42 -4.95 -3.98 6.07
C GLY A 42 -6.06 -3.32 6.90
N TYR A 43 -5.94 -2.01 7.14
CA TYR A 43 -6.99 -1.23 7.81
C TYR A 43 -8.26 -1.14 6.97
N TYR A 44 -8.16 -0.91 5.67
CA TYR A 44 -9.32 -0.85 4.78
C TYR A 44 -10.01 -2.20 4.63
N LEU A 45 -9.25 -3.30 4.60
CA LEU A 45 -9.82 -4.66 4.62
C LEU A 45 -10.67 -4.89 5.88
N THR A 46 -10.16 -4.51 7.05
CA THR A 46 -10.88 -4.64 8.32
C THR A 46 -12.10 -3.71 8.36
N GLY A 47 -11.96 -2.46 7.89
CA GLY A 47 -13.06 -1.50 7.78
C GLY A 47 -14.17 -1.94 6.81
N SER A 48 -13.79 -2.60 5.70
CA SER A 48 -14.73 -3.13 4.71
C SER A 48 -15.73 -4.11 5.34
N ILE A 49 -15.26 -5.00 6.23
CA ILE A 49 -16.12 -5.96 6.95
C ILE A 49 -17.25 -5.25 7.70
N LEU A 50 -16.92 -4.15 8.39
CA LEU A 50 -17.91 -3.38 9.15
C LEU A 50 -18.93 -2.73 8.22
N THR A 51 -18.47 -2.12 7.12
CA THR A 51 -19.37 -1.51 6.13
C THR A 51 -20.25 -2.55 5.43
N GLU A 52 -19.72 -3.72 5.10
CA GLU A 52 -20.47 -4.82 4.48
C GLU A 52 -21.55 -5.35 5.43
N THR A 53 -21.24 -5.42 6.73
CA THR A 53 -22.17 -5.90 7.75
C THR A 53 -23.30 -4.90 8.01
N ILE A 54 -22.96 -3.61 8.20
CA ILE A 54 -23.95 -2.56 8.50
C ILE A 54 -24.88 -2.31 7.31
N PHE A 55 -24.32 -2.16 6.11
CA PHE A 55 -25.11 -1.88 4.91
C PHE A 55 -25.67 -3.13 4.24
N SER A 56 -25.46 -4.32 4.82
CA SER A 56 -25.83 -5.60 4.22
C SER A 56 -25.32 -5.78 2.78
N TRP A 57 -24.20 -5.15 2.45
CA TRP A 57 -23.56 -5.31 1.14
C TRP A 57 -23.00 -6.74 1.02
N PRO A 58 -23.26 -7.46 -0.07
CA PRO A 58 -22.71 -8.80 -0.27
C PRO A 58 -21.21 -8.71 -0.56
N GLY A 59 -20.38 -9.00 0.43
CA GLY A 59 -18.92 -8.99 0.33
C GLY A 59 -18.26 -10.17 1.04
N ILE A 60 -16.95 -10.33 0.78
CA ILE A 60 -16.14 -11.44 1.33
C ILE A 60 -16.01 -11.31 2.85
N GLY A 61 -15.89 -10.09 3.38
CA GLY A 61 -15.80 -9.84 4.81
C GLY A 61 -17.03 -10.35 5.57
N ARG A 62 -18.22 -9.98 5.09
CA ARG A 62 -19.49 -10.47 5.63
C ARG A 62 -19.64 -11.99 5.45
N TYR A 63 -19.15 -12.56 4.36
CA TYR A 63 -19.14 -14.02 4.16
C TYR A 63 -18.31 -14.73 5.24
N VAL A 64 -17.10 -14.23 5.55
CA VAL A 64 -16.25 -14.78 6.62
C VAL A 64 -16.95 -14.69 7.97
N VAL A 65 -17.55 -13.54 8.30
CA VAL A 65 -18.29 -13.35 9.56
C VAL A 65 -19.43 -14.37 9.68
N ASN A 66 -20.21 -14.56 8.62
CA ASN A 66 -21.29 -15.55 8.61
C ASN A 66 -20.77 -16.99 8.77
N ALA A 67 -19.64 -17.32 8.13
CA ALA A 67 -19.00 -18.63 8.25
C ALA A 67 -18.51 -18.88 9.68
N ILE A 68 -17.96 -17.86 10.36
CA ILE A 68 -17.57 -17.92 11.78
C ILE A 68 -18.80 -18.19 12.66
N THR A 69 -19.89 -17.47 12.47
CA THR A 69 -21.13 -17.67 13.24
C THR A 69 -21.69 -19.09 13.06
N ARG A 70 -21.60 -19.64 11.85
CA ARG A 70 -22.05 -21.01 11.52
C ARG A 70 -21.04 -22.11 11.84
N ARG A 71 -19.84 -21.74 12.34
CA ARG A 71 -18.71 -22.65 12.58
C ARG A 71 -18.32 -23.48 11.35
N ASP A 72 -18.49 -22.91 10.16
CA ASP A 72 -18.12 -23.54 8.90
C ASP A 72 -16.61 -23.35 8.66
N LEU A 73 -15.82 -24.28 9.23
CA LEU A 73 -14.36 -24.21 9.16
C LEU A 73 -13.81 -24.25 7.73
N PRO A 74 -14.32 -25.08 6.80
CA PRO A 74 -13.89 -25.05 5.41
C PRO A 74 -14.07 -23.67 4.75
N ALA A 75 -15.22 -23.03 4.96
CA ALA A 75 -15.49 -21.71 4.39
C ALA A 75 -14.56 -20.62 4.97
N ILE A 76 -14.28 -20.68 6.29
CA ILE A 76 -13.33 -19.78 6.95
C ILE A 76 -11.93 -19.96 6.37
N GLN A 77 -11.44 -21.21 6.31
CA GLN A 77 -10.10 -21.51 5.81
C GLN A 77 -9.93 -21.09 4.35
N GLY A 78 -10.91 -21.39 3.48
CA GLY A 78 -10.88 -20.97 2.09
C GLY A 78 -10.82 -19.45 1.93
N SER A 79 -11.62 -18.73 2.73
CA SER A 79 -11.62 -17.26 2.70
C SER A 79 -10.31 -16.65 3.21
N VAL A 80 -9.75 -17.21 4.28
CA VAL A 80 -8.45 -16.77 4.83
C VAL A 80 -7.32 -17.04 3.85
N LEU A 81 -7.30 -18.19 3.17
CA LEU A 81 -6.31 -18.49 2.14
C LEU A 81 -6.44 -17.52 0.96
N PHE A 82 -7.65 -17.28 0.47
CA PHE A 82 -7.89 -16.32 -0.61
C PHE A 82 -7.41 -14.91 -0.23
N LEU A 83 -7.79 -14.44 0.96
CA LEU A 83 -7.38 -13.13 1.46
C LEU A 83 -5.86 -13.01 1.63
N SER A 84 -5.22 -14.08 2.12
CA SER A 84 -3.76 -14.15 2.25
C SER A 84 -3.06 -14.03 0.90
N VAL A 85 -3.56 -14.72 -0.14
CA VAL A 85 -3.00 -14.63 -1.49
C VAL A 85 -3.13 -13.21 -2.03
N VAL A 86 -4.31 -12.59 -1.90
CA VAL A 86 -4.52 -11.19 -2.32
C VAL A 86 -3.57 -10.26 -1.56
N PHE A 87 -3.41 -10.45 -0.26
CA PHE A 87 -2.51 -9.65 0.55
C PHE A 87 -1.05 -9.77 0.10
N VAL A 88 -0.58 -10.98 -0.18
CA VAL A 88 0.76 -11.21 -0.72
C VAL A 88 0.92 -10.56 -2.09
N LEU A 89 -0.08 -10.64 -2.97
CA LEU A 89 -0.04 -9.97 -4.28
C LEU A 89 0.05 -8.46 -4.15
N VAL A 90 -0.72 -7.86 -3.25
CA VAL A 90 -0.66 -6.41 -2.99
C VAL A 90 0.70 -6.01 -2.45
N ASN A 91 1.27 -6.78 -1.51
CA ASN A 91 2.62 -6.53 -1.01
C ASN A 91 3.67 -6.66 -2.12
N LEU A 92 3.57 -7.69 -2.97
CA LEU A 92 4.47 -7.85 -4.10
C LEU A 92 4.38 -6.67 -5.09
N ILE A 93 3.17 -6.20 -5.40
CA ILE A 93 2.98 -5.00 -6.24
C ILE A 93 3.59 -3.78 -5.57
N THR A 94 3.43 -3.65 -4.25
CA THR A 94 3.98 -2.57 -3.43
C THR A 94 5.51 -2.58 -3.48
N ASP A 95 6.13 -3.76 -3.33
CA ASP A 95 7.58 -3.94 -3.40
C ASP A 95 8.12 -3.70 -4.82
N LEU A 96 7.40 -4.13 -5.86
CA LEU A 96 7.77 -3.84 -7.26
C LEU A 96 7.65 -2.34 -7.58
N ALA A 97 6.60 -1.68 -7.09
CA ALA A 97 6.44 -0.24 -7.20
C ALA A 97 7.57 0.49 -6.48
N TYR A 98 7.96 0.00 -5.29
CA TYR A 98 9.12 0.49 -4.54
C TYR A 98 10.42 0.32 -5.34
N ALA A 99 10.69 -0.88 -5.86
CA ALA A 99 11.89 -1.19 -6.64
C ALA A 99 12.00 -0.32 -7.90
N LYS A 100 10.88 -0.01 -8.55
CA LYS A 100 10.86 0.92 -9.69
C LYS A 100 11.04 2.39 -9.26
N ALA A 101 10.48 2.76 -8.11
CA ALA A 101 10.57 4.10 -7.56
C ALA A 101 11.98 4.42 -7.03
N ASP A 102 12.73 3.46 -6.49
CA ASP A 102 14.04 3.69 -5.90
C ASP A 102 15.20 3.42 -6.90
N PRO A 103 15.95 4.45 -7.36
CA PRO A 103 17.13 4.26 -8.20
C PRO A 103 18.39 3.87 -7.42
N ARG A 104 18.36 3.76 -6.09
CA ARG A 104 19.53 3.42 -5.25
C ARG A 104 19.75 1.91 -5.07
N VAL A 105 18.79 1.08 -5.46
CA VAL A 105 18.93 -0.40 -5.43
C VAL A 105 19.82 -0.91 -6.57
N ALA A 106 20.10 -0.07 -7.58
CA ALA A 106 21.10 -0.35 -8.58
C ALA A 106 22.46 0.22 -8.16
N TYR A 107 23.41 -0.69 -7.93
CA TYR A 107 24.87 -0.49 -7.82
C TYR A 107 25.44 -0.31 -6.40
N SER A 108 25.83 -1.43 -5.79
CA SER A 108 27.17 -1.52 -5.20
C SER A 108 28.18 -1.86 -6.29
#